data_AF-A0A836W3L9-F1
#
_entry.id   AF-A0A836W3L9-F1
#
_cell.length_a   1.000
_cell.length_b   1.000
_cell.length_c   1.000
_cell.angle_alpha   90.00
_cell.angle_beta   90.00
_cell.angle_gamma   90.00
#
_symmetry.space_group_name_H-M   'P 1'
#
loop_
_entity.id
_entity.type
_entity.pdbx_description
1 polymer ?
#
loop_
_entity_poly.entity_id
_entity_poly.type
_entity_poly.pdbx_seq_one_letter_code
_entity_poly.pdbx_strand_id
1 'polypeptide(L)'
;MSWHISSLMVLWLAVVGTALGVVASKHASRQQFLQLQKLEKARDDLIIEWGQLQLEQSTWATHGRVEQLARKKLKMKIPRVGDTVMVLP
;
A
#
# COMPACT_ATOMS: atom_id res chain seq x y z
N MET A 1 -57.13 -10.84 29.31
CA MET A 1 -57.09 -9.66 28.43
C MET A 1 -55.83 -8.81 28.65
N SER A 2 -55.49 -8.44 29.88
CA SER A 2 -54.30 -7.63 30.21
C SER A 2 -52.95 -8.26 29.84
N TRP A 3 -52.80 -9.59 29.97
CA TRP A 3 -51.53 -10.29 29.68
C TRP A 3 -51.09 -10.16 28.22
N HIS A 4 -52.02 -10.18 27.27
CA HIS A 4 -51.73 -10.00 25.84
C HIS A 4 -51.23 -8.60 25.53
N ILE A 5 -51.78 -7.58 26.20
CA ILE A 5 -51.37 -6.18 26.02
C ILE A 5 -49.94 -5.99 26.52
N SER A 6 -49.62 -6.55 27.70
CA SER A 6 -48.25 -6.51 28.22
C SER A 6 -47.25 -7.20 27.29
N SER A 7 -47.60 -8.37 26.73
CA SER A 7 -46.71 -9.06 25.78
C SER A 7 -46.50 -8.26 24.49
N LEU A 8 -47.55 -7.62 23.96
CA LEU A 8 -47.45 -6.79 22.76
C LEU A 8 -46.56 -5.57 22.98
N MET A 9 -46.66 -4.95 24.16
CA MET A 9 -45.84 -3.78 24.50
C MET A 9 -44.35 -4.14 24.60
N VAL A 10 -44.02 -5.29 25.18
CA VAL A 10 -42.64 -5.80 25.22
C VAL A 10 -42.11 -6.09 23.82
N LEU A 11 -42.92 -6.72 22.97
CA LEU A 11 -42.54 -7.06 21.60
C LEU A 11 -42.32 -5.80 20.76
N TRP A 12 -43.17 -4.79 20.93
CA TRP A 12 -43.01 -3.48 20.28
C TRP A 12 -41.71 -2.81 20.70
N LEU A 13 -41.42 -2.76 22.01
CA LEU A 13 -40.15 -2.21 22.52
C LEU A 13 -38.93 -2.98 22.00
N ALA A 14 -39.01 -4.31 21.92
CA ALA A 14 -37.94 -5.13 21.37
C ALA A 14 -37.69 -4.84 19.88
N VAL A 15 -38.74 -4.67 19.09
CA VAL A 15 -38.63 -4.30 17.66
C VAL A 15 -38.03 -2.90 17.51
N VAL A 16 -38.47 -1.92 18.30
CA VAL A 16 -37.91 -0.56 18.24
C VAL A 16 -36.43 -0.57 18.67
N GLY A 17 -36.11 -1.26 19.76
CA GLY A 17 -34.74 -1.38 20.25
C GLY A 17 -33.81 -2.06 19.23
N THR A 18 -34.26 -3.14 18.60
CA THR A 18 -33.48 -3.83 17.55
C THR A 18 -33.32 -2.97 16.30
N ALA A 19 -34.37 -2.25 15.87
CA ALA A 19 -34.27 -1.33 14.73
C ALA A 19 -33.22 -0.23 14.96
N LEU A 20 -33.23 0.40 16.12
CA LEU A 20 -32.23 1.40 16.51
C LEU A 20 -30.82 0.78 16.60
N GLY A 21 -30.71 -0.42 17.20
CA GLY A 21 -29.45 -1.15 17.29
C GLY A 21 -28.83 -1.47 15.93
N VAL A 22 -29.64 -1.92 14.97
CA VAL A 22 -29.18 -2.20 13.59
C VAL A 22 -28.67 -0.93 12.92
N VAL A 23 -29.40 0.19 13.03
CA VAL A 23 -28.99 1.47 12.45
C VAL A 23 -27.67 1.95 13.07
N ALA A 24 -27.54 1.90 14.39
CA ALA A 24 -26.33 2.29 15.10
C ALA A 24 -25.13 1.41 14.70
N SER A 25 -25.32 0.09 14.66
CA SER A 25 -24.29 -0.87 14.25
C SER A 25 -23.84 -0.63 12.81
N LYS A 26 -24.79 -0.43 11.89
CA LYS A 26 -24.49 -0.12 10.48
C LYS A 26 -23.73 1.19 10.33
N HIS A 27 -24.10 2.21 11.11
CA HIS A 27 -23.39 3.49 11.10
C HIS A 27 -21.95 3.36 11.60
N ALA A 28 -21.75 2.67 12.74
CA ALA A 28 -20.41 2.42 13.29
C ALA A 28 -19.54 1.61 12.31
N SER A 29 -20.10 0.54 11.73
CA SER A 29 -19.42 -0.27 10.72
C SER A 29 -19.00 0.57 9.51
N ARG A 30 -19.88 1.45 9.01
CA ARG A 30 -19.54 2.36 7.91
C ARG A 30 -18.40 3.30 8.27
N GLN A 31 -18.38 3.86 9.48
CA GLN A 31 -17.29 4.74 9.89
C GLN A 31 -15.95 4.00 9.96
N GLN A 32 -15.93 2.81 10.57
CA GLN A 32 -14.73 1.97 10.64
C GLN A 32 -14.21 1.59 9.26
N PHE A 33 -15.11 1.22 8.35
CA PHE A 33 -14.76 0.92 6.96
C PHE A 33 -14.14 2.11 6.24
N LEU A 34 -14.70 3.32 6.40
CA LEU A 34 -14.12 4.54 5.81
C LEU A 34 -12.71 4.84 6.34
N GLN A 35 -12.48 4.62 7.65
CA GLN A 35 -11.13 4.78 8.22
C GLN A 35 -10.15 3.78 7.65
N LEU A 36 -10.55 2.52 7.51
CA LEU A 36 -9.73 1.48 6.89
C LEU A 36 -9.36 1.87 5.46
N GLN A 37 -10.34 2.25 4.63
CA GLN A 37 -10.09 2.67 3.26
C GLN A 37 -9.14 3.87 3.16
N LYS A 38 -9.23 4.82 4.11
CA LYS A 38 -8.31 5.96 4.16
C LYS A 38 -6.86 5.52 4.42
N LEU A 39 -6.66 4.60 5.37
CA LEU A 39 -5.33 4.07 5.68
C LEU A 39 -4.77 3.23 4.52
N GLU A 40 -5.60 2.40 3.89
CA GLU A 40 -5.20 1.61 2.71
C GLU A 40 -4.78 2.51 1.55
N LYS A 41 -5.54 3.58 1.28
CA LYS A 41 -5.17 4.55 0.25
C LYS A 41 -3.81 5.20 0.56
N ALA A 42 -3.58 5.63 1.80
CA ALA A 42 -2.30 6.22 2.19
C ALA A 42 -1.15 5.22 2.01
N ARG A 43 -1.34 3.95 2.40
CA ARG A 43 -0.35 2.89 2.18
C ARG A 43 -0.05 2.73 0.69
N ASP A 44 -1.07 2.68 -0.16
CA ASP A 44 -0.91 2.47 -1.59
C ASP A 44 -0.17 3.64 -2.25
N ASP A 45 -0.47 4.87 -1.84
CA ASP A 45 0.25 6.07 -2.30
C ASP A 45 1.74 5.99 -1.91
N LEU A 46 2.07 5.56 -0.68
CA LEU A 46 3.46 5.36 -0.24
C LEU A 46 4.16 4.22 -1.03
N ILE A 47 3.45 3.14 -1.36
CA ILE A 47 4.01 2.03 -2.16
C ILE A 47 4.38 2.52 -3.56
N ILE A 48 3.54 3.37 -4.16
CA ILE A 48 3.81 3.96 -5.47
C ILE A 48 5.05 4.84 -5.40
N GLU A 49 5.13 5.74 -4.41
CA GLU A 49 6.28 6.62 -4.21
C GLU A 49 7.56 5.81 -3.99
N TRP A 50 7.51 4.78 -3.14
CA TRP A 50 8.64 3.88 -2.92
C TRP A 50 9.11 3.20 -4.22
N GLY A 51 8.18 2.73 -5.05
CA GLY A 51 8.48 2.16 -6.36
C GLY A 51 9.21 3.15 -7.27
N GLN A 52 8.76 4.41 -7.29
CA GLN A 52 9.42 5.48 -8.05
C GLN A 52 10.84 5.74 -7.54
N LEU A 53 11.01 5.89 -6.22
CA LEU A 53 12.33 6.08 -5.60
C LEU A 53 13.28 4.92 -5.89
N GLN A 54 12.78 3.68 -5.90
CA GLN A 54 13.59 2.51 -6.22
C GLN A 54 14.07 2.52 -7.67
N LEU A 55 13.22 2.96 -8.61
CA LEU A 55 13.61 3.14 -10.01
C LEU A 55 14.66 4.25 -10.16
N GLU A 56 14.48 5.38 -9.47
CA GLU A 56 15.48 6.45 -9.41
C GLU A 56 16.82 5.92 -8.88
N GLN A 57 16.83 5.20 -7.77
CA GLN A 57 18.04 4.61 -7.19
C GLN A 57 18.71 3.60 -8.13
N SER A 58 17.95 2.73 -8.80
CA SER A 58 18.50 1.74 -9.73
C SER A 58 19.23 2.38 -10.91
N THR A 59 18.79 3.57 -11.32
CA THR A 59 19.42 4.37 -12.37
C THR A 59 20.77 4.96 -11.91
N TRP A 60 20.91 5.29 -10.63
CA TRP A 60 22.14 5.87 -10.06
C TRP A 60 23.13 4.83 -9.55
N ALA A 61 22.65 3.68 -9.07
CA ALA A 61 23.47 2.64 -8.45
C ALA A 61 24.25 1.77 -9.46
N THR A 62 23.74 1.59 -10.68
CA THR A 62 24.26 0.54 -11.57
C THR A 62 25.37 0.98 -12.51
N HIS A 63 25.39 2.22 -13.01
CA HIS A 63 26.33 2.60 -14.09
C HIS A 63 27.25 3.77 -13.70
N GLY A 64 26.71 4.90 -13.22
CA GLY A 64 27.52 6.12 -13.02
C GLY A 64 28.61 6.02 -11.95
N ARG A 65 28.32 5.39 -10.80
CA ARG A 65 29.27 5.32 -9.68
C ARG A 65 30.41 4.33 -9.92
N VAL A 66 30.11 3.16 -10.48
CA VAL A 66 31.12 2.15 -10.83
C VAL A 66 32.01 2.67 -11.95
N GLU A 67 31.44 3.28 -12.98
CA GLU A 67 32.19 3.83 -14.10
C GLU A 67 33.09 5.00 -13.68
N GLN A 68 32.59 5.92 -12.83
CA GLN A 68 33.43 6.98 -12.28
C GLN A 68 34.57 6.44 -11.42
N LEU A 69 34.30 5.46 -10.54
CA LEU A 69 35.36 4.85 -9.74
C LEU A 69 36.38 4.13 -10.62
N ALA A 70 35.94 3.40 -11.65
CA ALA A 70 36.80 2.69 -12.59
C ALA A 70 37.68 3.65 -13.40
N ARG A 71 37.12 4.77 -13.90
CA ARG A 71 37.90 5.79 -14.61
C ARG A 71 38.86 6.53 -13.68
N LYS A 72 38.42 6.94 -12.48
CA LYS A 72 39.21 7.79 -11.57
C LYS A 72 40.24 7.00 -10.75
N LYS A 73 39.86 5.87 -10.14
CA LYS A 73 40.77 5.07 -9.30
C LYS A 73 41.56 4.03 -10.09
N LEU A 74 40.93 3.37 -11.07
CA LEU A 74 41.57 2.30 -11.84
C LEU A 74 42.15 2.76 -13.18
N LYS A 75 42.02 4.05 -13.53
CA LYS A 75 42.44 4.64 -14.82
C LYS A 75 41.95 3.86 -16.04
N MET A 76 40.81 3.16 -15.91
CA MET A 76 40.26 2.36 -16.99
C MET A 76 39.80 3.26 -18.14
N LYS A 77 40.15 2.87 -19.35
CA LYS A 77 39.85 3.57 -20.60
C LYS A 77 38.97 2.65 -21.45
N ILE A 78 38.12 3.20 -22.30
CA ILE A 78 37.37 2.39 -23.27
C ILE A 78 38.40 1.83 -24.27
N PRO A 79 38.53 0.49 -24.39
CA PRO A 79 39.49 -0.14 -25.30
C PRO A 79 39.14 0.23 -26.75
N ARG A 80 40.15 0.47 -27.57
CA ARG A 80 39.95 0.70 -29.01
C ARG A 80 39.82 -0.63 -29.73
N VAL A 81 39.31 -0.61 -30.96
CA VAL A 81 39.00 -1.80 -31.77
C VAL A 81 40.21 -2.74 -31.97
N GLY A 82 41.44 -2.28 -31.72
CA GLY A 82 42.68 -3.08 -31.75
C GLY A 82 43.16 -3.67 -30.42
N ASP A 83 42.53 -3.33 -29.29
CA ASP A 83 42.96 -3.76 -27.93
C ASP A 83 42.22 -5.01 -27.42
N THR A 84 41.37 -5.63 -28.25
CA THR A 84 40.51 -6.74 -27.83
C THR A 84 41.01 -8.05 -28.43
N VAL A 85 41.44 -8.98 -27.57
CA VAL A 85 41.82 -10.35 -27.98
C VAL A 85 40.66 -11.28 -27.63
N MET A 86 40.03 -11.87 -28.64
CA MET A 86 39.03 -12.92 -28.42
C MET A 86 39.74 -14.21 -28.00
N VAL A 87 39.40 -14.71 -26.82
CA VAL A 87 39.83 -16.03 -26.37
C VAL A 87 38.67 -16.98 -26.67
N LEU A 88 38.87 -17.92 -27.62
CA LEU A 88 37.92 -19.02 -27.80
C LEU A 88 38.07 -20.00 -26.61
N PRO A 89 36.95 -20.57 -26.12
CA PRO A 89 36.93 -21.49 -24.99
C PRO A 89 37.73 -22.77 -25.24
#